data_AF-A0A239E3K2-F1
#
_entry.id   AF-A0A239E3K2-F1
#
_cell.length_a   1.000
_cell.length_b   1.000
_cell.length_c   1.000
_cell.angle_alpha   90.00
_cell.angle_beta   90.00
_cell.angle_gamma   90.00
#
_symmetry.space_group_name_H-M   'P 1'
#
loop_
_entity.id
_entity.type
_entity.pdbx_description
1 polymer ?
#
loop_
_entity_poly.entity_id
_entity_poly.type
_entity_poly.pdbx_seq_one_letter_code
_entity_poly.pdbx_strand_id
1 'polypeptide(L)'
;MEELARLTRRTTGSISRRLGNYQGTLHPGRGLKPVTGEALAVFKAMAAEPQVREQLTAQARERLEAGLPSGAMQIPATAATRLVDTEQMRITETEVTYSETTRTVVRAEAQLVDRYLAWLTKKGRAMSSVLLPSESGTLRVDLFDRAQNLLIEAKAGSSREYIRYAIGQLMDYRRRISPRPNLAVLLPEAPAPDMLALLRELHISVIFEADSRFMDPTFKPTG
;
A
#
# COMPACT_ATOMS: atom_id res chain seq x y z
N MET A 1 -6.54 26.09 7.65
CA MET A 1 -6.04 24.70 7.49
C MET A 1 -5.49 24.13 8.79
N GLU A 2 -4.70 24.87 9.56
CA GLU A 2 -4.15 24.43 10.85
C GLU A 2 -5.22 24.18 11.91
N GLU A 3 -6.27 25.01 11.95
CA GLU A 3 -7.41 24.82 12.85
C GLU A 3 -8.15 23.51 12.57
N LEU A 4 -8.40 23.19 11.29
CA LEU A 4 -8.98 21.92 10.85
C LEU A 4 -8.06 20.73 11.18
N ALA A 5 -6.74 20.90 11.04
CA ALA A 5 -5.75 19.89 11.42
C ALA A 5 -5.81 19.58 12.92
N ARG A 6 -5.91 20.61 13.76
CA ARG A 6 -6.09 20.49 15.21
C ARG A 6 -7.40 19.79 15.58
N LEU A 7 -8.52 20.22 14.99
CA LEU A 7 -9.86 19.69 15.28
C LEU A 7 -10.02 18.23 14.81
N THR A 8 -9.43 17.88 13.68
CA THR A 8 -9.56 16.53 13.08
C THR A 8 -8.44 15.57 13.46
N ARG A 9 -7.41 16.04 14.17
CA ARG A 9 -6.17 15.31 14.47
C ARG A 9 -5.50 14.72 13.20
N ARG A 10 -5.56 15.46 12.09
CA ARG A 10 -4.95 15.09 10.80
C ARG A 10 -3.87 16.09 10.42
N THR A 11 -2.89 15.65 9.63
CA THR A 11 -1.89 16.56 9.04
C THR A 11 -2.54 17.45 7.99
N THR A 12 -2.02 18.67 7.82
CA THR A 12 -2.46 19.62 6.79
C THR A 12 -2.38 19.01 5.39
N GLY A 13 -1.33 18.23 5.10
CA GLY A 13 -1.18 17.51 3.82
C GLY A 13 -2.25 16.43 3.59
N SER A 14 -2.68 15.72 4.65
CA SER A 14 -3.78 14.74 4.56
C SER A 14 -5.11 15.41 4.22
N ILE A 15 -5.38 16.57 4.82
CA ILE A 15 -6.57 17.38 4.55
C ILE A 15 -6.52 17.91 3.13
N SER A 16 -5.40 18.51 2.69
CA SER A 16 -5.23 19.03 1.33
C SER A 16 -5.41 17.94 0.26
N ARG A 17 -4.86 16.74 0.47
CA ARG A 17 -5.03 15.62 -0.46
C ARG A 17 -6.48 15.17 -0.58
N ARG A 18 -7.20 15.09 0.55
CA ARG A 18 -8.63 14.75 0.54
C ARG A 18 -9.45 15.80 -0.19
N LEU A 19 -9.18 17.08 0.09
CA LEU A 19 -9.81 18.20 -0.61
C LEU A 19 -9.54 18.16 -2.12
N GLY A 20 -8.30 17.82 -2.51
CA GLY A 20 -7.93 17.60 -3.91
C GLY A 20 -8.66 16.43 -4.58
N ASN A 21 -8.82 15.30 -3.88
CA ASN A 21 -9.62 14.17 -4.39
C ASN A 21 -11.11 14.55 -4.55
N TYR A 22 -11.66 15.36 -3.64
CA TYR A 22 -13.02 15.90 -3.77
C TYR A 22 -13.15 16.82 -4.98
N GLN A 23 -12.21 17.74 -5.19
CA GLN A 23 -12.21 18.62 -6.37
C GLN A 23 -12.04 17.84 -7.67
N GLY A 24 -11.15 16.83 -7.69
CA GLY A 24 -10.95 15.93 -8.82
C GLY A 24 -12.15 15.02 -9.13
N THR A 25 -13.14 14.94 -8.24
CA THR A 25 -14.39 14.20 -8.47
C THR A 25 -15.36 14.99 -9.36
N LEU A 26 -15.35 16.33 -9.28
CA LEU A 26 -16.14 17.18 -10.17
C LEU A 26 -15.51 17.31 -11.56
N HIS A 27 -14.19 17.20 -11.64
CA HIS A 27 -13.41 17.30 -12.87
C HIS A 27 -12.36 16.17 -12.94
N PRO A 28 -12.76 14.96 -13.36
CA PRO A 28 -11.87 13.81 -13.38
C PRO A 28 -10.74 14.01 -14.41
N GLY A 29 -9.54 14.33 -13.90
CA GLY A 29 -8.30 14.35 -14.68
C GLY A 29 -7.53 13.02 -14.58
N ARG A 30 -6.43 12.88 -15.33
CA ARG A 30 -5.49 11.77 -15.16
C ARG A 30 -4.57 12.04 -13.95
N GLY A 31 -4.85 11.41 -12.81
CA GLY A 31 -3.88 11.35 -11.69
C GLY A 31 -4.47 11.33 -10.28
N LEU A 32 -5.61 11.98 -10.04
CA LEU A 32 -6.28 11.94 -8.73
C LEU A 32 -7.37 10.86 -8.74
N LYS A 33 -7.39 9.99 -7.72
CA LYS A 33 -8.44 8.97 -7.58
C LYS A 33 -9.76 9.66 -7.24
N PRO A 34 -10.82 9.54 -8.07
CA PRO A 34 -12.10 10.15 -7.77
C PRO A 34 -12.74 9.50 -6.55
N VAL A 35 -13.58 10.25 -5.83
CA VAL A 35 -14.40 9.73 -4.75
C VAL A 35 -15.50 8.86 -5.35
N THR A 36 -15.72 7.65 -4.81
CA THR A 36 -16.69 6.66 -5.31
C THR A 36 -17.64 6.19 -4.21
N GLY A 37 -18.73 5.51 -4.58
CA GLY A 37 -19.66 4.88 -3.63
C GLY A 37 -20.53 5.88 -2.85
N GLU A 38 -20.86 5.54 -1.60
CA GLU A 38 -21.71 6.36 -0.73
C GLU A 38 -21.16 7.78 -0.52
N ALA A 39 -19.83 7.92 -0.40
CA ALA A 39 -19.18 9.22 -0.28
C ALA A 39 -19.38 10.11 -1.52
N LEU A 40 -19.49 9.51 -2.72
CA LEU A 40 -19.83 10.24 -3.95
C LEU A 40 -21.29 10.69 -3.96
N ALA A 41 -22.21 9.86 -3.45
CA ALA A 41 -23.62 10.19 -3.36
C ALA A 41 -23.86 11.36 -2.39
N VAL A 42 -23.27 11.31 -1.20
CA VAL A 42 -23.31 12.41 -0.22
C VAL A 42 -22.70 13.68 -0.80
N PHE A 43 -21.59 13.55 -1.53
CA PHE A 43 -20.94 14.70 -2.17
C PHE A 43 -21.81 15.34 -3.25
N LYS A 44 -22.41 14.54 -4.14
CA LYS A 44 -23.35 15.04 -5.16
C LYS A 44 -24.57 15.72 -4.51
N ALA A 45 -25.09 15.15 -3.43
CA ALA A 45 -26.19 15.75 -2.66
C ALA A 45 -25.77 17.10 -2.04
N MET A 46 -24.60 17.21 -1.40
CA MET A 46 -24.09 18.49 -0.90
C MET A 46 -23.86 19.54 -1.99
N ALA A 47 -23.48 19.11 -3.20
CA ALA A 47 -23.24 20.00 -4.33
C ALA A 47 -24.55 20.49 -4.97
N ALA A 48 -25.56 19.63 -5.04
CA ALA A 48 -26.86 19.93 -5.65
C ALA A 48 -27.82 20.64 -4.68
N GLU A 49 -27.74 20.36 -3.38
CA GLU A 49 -28.72 20.77 -2.38
C GLU A 49 -28.08 21.60 -1.26
N PRO A 50 -28.26 22.93 -1.25
CA PRO A 50 -27.69 23.80 -0.21
C PRO A 50 -28.11 23.44 1.21
N GLN A 51 -29.34 22.97 1.40
CA GLN A 51 -29.89 22.55 2.69
C GLN A 51 -29.16 21.33 3.26
N VAL A 52 -28.87 20.33 2.40
CA VAL A 52 -28.11 19.13 2.78
C VAL A 52 -26.68 19.51 3.19
N ARG A 53 -26.06 20.46 2.46
CA ARG A 53 -24.72 20.97 2.80
C ARG A 53 -24.70 21.70 4.14
N GLU A 54 -25.70 22.54 4.42
CA GLU A 54 -25.80 23.26 5.69
C GLU A 54 -26.03 22.30 6.86
N GLN A 55 -26.94 21.34 6.70
CA GLN A 55 -27.22 20.32 7.71
C GLN A 55 -25.99 19.47 8.04
N LEU A 56 -25.27 18.98 7.03
CA LEU A 56 -24.06 18.18 7.23
C LEU A 56 -22.91 19.01 7.81
N THR A 57 -22.82 20.29 7.45
CA THR A 57 -21.83 21.21 8.04
C THR A 57 -22.12 21.46 9.52
N ALA A 58 -23.38 21.65 9.89
CA ALA A 58 -23.81 21.81 11.27
C ALA A 58 -23.50 20.55 12.10
N GLN A 59 -23.86 19.37 11.60
CA GLN A 59 -23.54 18.09 12.24
C GLN A 59 -22.03 17.86 12.36
N ALA A 60 -21.25 18.25 11.34
CA ALA A 60 -19.80 18.13 11.39
C ALA A 60 -19.19 19.07 12.45
N ARG A 61 -19.69 20.31 12.56
CA ARG A 61 -19.26 21.26 13.60
C ARG A 61 -19.58 20.73 15.00
N GLU A 62 -20.81 20.28 15.22
CA GLU A 62 -21.23 19.71 16.50
C GLU A 62 -20.37 18.51 16.90
N ARG A 63 -20.04 17.62 15.96
CA ARG A 63 -19.14 16.48 16.22
C ARG A 63 -17.71 16.92 16.57
N LEU A 64 -17.20 17.96 15.91
CA LEU A 64 -15.85 18.49 16.17
C LEU A 64 -15.79 19.21 17.53
N GLU A 65 -16.85 19.92 17.89
CA GLU A 65 -16.97 20.64 19.17
C GLU A 65 -17.23 19.69 20.35
N ALA A 66 -18.04 18.64 20.15
CA ALA A 66 -18.34 17.63 21.17
C ALA A 66 -17.18 16.64 21.44
N GLY A 67 -16.07 16.73 20.68
CA GLY A 67 -14.88 15.89 20.90
C GLY A 67 -15.10 14.39 20.63
N LEU A 68 -16.22 14.00 20.03
CA LEU A 68 -16.52 12.62 19.65
C LEU A 68 -15.55 12.16 18.55
N PRO A 69 -14.99 10.94 18.63
CA PRO A 69 -13.90 10.53 17.76
C PRO A 69 -14.37 10.50 16.30
N SER A 70 -13.86 11.44 15.50
CA SER A 70 -13.81 11.28 14.06
C SER A 70 -12.97 10.03 13.80
N GLY A 71 -13.59 8.97 13.22
CA GLY A 71 -13.02 7.63 13.02
C GLY A 71 -11.52 7.57 13.27
N ALA A 72 -11.16 7.22 14.51
CA ALA A 72 -9.81 7.35 15.02
C ALA A 72 -8.91 6.37 14.28
N MET A 73 -8.28 6.80 13.19
CA MET A 73 -7.00 6.24 12.81
C MET A 73 -6.03 6.75 13.87
N GLN A 74 -5.83 5.97 14.92
CA GLN A 74 -4.75 6.22 15.86
C GLN A 74 -3.46 6.29 15.06
N ILE A 75 -2.77 7.43 15.10
CA ILE A 75 -1.37 7.50 14.69
C ILE A 75 -0.60 6.89 15.86
N PRO A 76 0.05 5.72 15.73
CA PRO A 76 0.98 5.30 16.75
C PRO A 76 2.11 6.31 16.76
N ALA A 77 2.32 6.95 17.92
CA ALA A 77 3.49 7.77 18.17
C ALA A 77 4.76 6.95 17.87
N THR A 78 5.62 7.46 16.98
CA THR A 78 6.96 6.94 16.70
C THR A 78 7.03 5.42 16.56
N ALA A 79 6.45 4.86 15.51
CA ALA A 79 6.71 3.47 15.16
C ALA A 79 8.14 3.35 14.61
N ALA A 80 9.04 2.69 15.33
CA ALA A 80 10.30 2.25 14.75
C ALA A 80 10.04 1.20 13.66
N THR A 81 10.91 1.10 12.66
CA THR A 81 10.88 -0.01 11.69
C THR A 81 10.85 -1.34 12.44
N ARG A 82 9.82 -2.17 12.20
CA ARG A 82 9.66 -3.46 12.89
C ARG A 82 9.52 -4.60 11.88
N LEU A 83 10.24 -5.69 12.15
CA LEU A 83 10.06 -6.96 11.47
C LEU A 83 8.89 -7.70 12.10
N VAL A 84 8.04 -8.27 11.26
CA VAL A 84 6.88 -9.05 11.68
C VAL A 84 6.91 -10.38 10.96
N ASP A 85 6.62 -11.46 11.70
CA ASP A 85 6.43 -12.77 11.10
C ASP A 85 5.27 -12.70 10.10
N THR A 86 5.45 -13.29 8.93
CA THR A 86 4.45 -13.28 7.86
C THR A 86 3.10 -13.85 8.32
N GLU A 87 3.12 -14.87 9.19
CA GLU A 87 1.95 -15.51 9.81
C GLU A 87 1.17 -14.58 10.77
N GLN A 88 1.84 -13.80 11.62
CA GLN A 88 1.20 -12.89 12.60
C GLN A 88 0.52 -11.70 11.92
N MET A 89 0.90 -11.40 10.69
CA MET A 89 0.38 -10.30 9.89
C MET A 89 -0.94 -10.64 9.16
N ARG A 90 -1.42 -11.87 9.31
CA ARG A 90 -2.65 -12.41 8.70
C ARG A 90 -3.94 -11.86 9.32
N ILE A 91 -3.88 -11.21 10.49
CA ILE A 91 -5.06 -10.92 11.34
C ILE A 91 -5.44 -9.43 11.39
N THR A 92 -4.68 -8.49 10.82
CA THR A 92 -5.02 -7.05 10.88
C THR A 92 -5.63 -6.51 9.59
N GLU A 93 -6.65 -7.20 9.04
CA GLU A 93 -7.62 -6.59 8.11
C GLU A 93 -8.67 -5.83 8.93
N THR A 94 -8.25 -4.78 9.65
CA THR A 94 -9.20 -3.93 10.39
C THR A 94 -9.76 -2.88 9.43
N GLU A 95 -10.99 -3.14 8.95
CA GLU A 95 -11.98 -2.20 8.40
C GLU A 95 -11.45 -0.95 7.68
N VAL A 96 -10.89 -1.16 6.49
CA VAL A 96 -10.83 -0.13 5.45
C VAL A 96 -11.66 -0.63 4.27
N THR A 97 -12.71 0.11 3.90
CA THR A 97 -13.61 -0.24 2.79
C THR A 97 -12.88 -0.14 1.45
N TYR A 98 -12.22 -1.22 1.03
CA TYR A 98 -11.64 -1.35 -0.30
C TYR A 98 -12.76 -1.63 -1.33
N SER A 99 -12.61 -1.09 -2.55
CA SER A 99 -13.44 -1.53 -3.68
C SER A 99 -13.19 -3.01 -3.97
N GLU A 100 -14.18 -3.75 -4.49
CA GLU A 100 -14.06 -5.18 -4.81
C GLU A 100 -12.83 -5.46 -5.69
N THR A 101 -12.58 -4.64 -6.71
CA THR A 101 -11.38 -4.76 -7.56
C THR A 101 -10.08 -4.67 -6.76
N THR A 102 -10.01 -3.76 -5.78
CA THR A 102 -8.83 -3.62 -4.92
C THR A 102 -8.68 -4.82 -4.00
N ARG A 103 -9.78 -5.36 -3.46
CA ARG A 103 -9.77 -6.59 -2.65
C ARG A 103 -9.26 -7.78 -3.46
N THR A 104 -9.68 -7.90 -4.71
CA THR A 104 -9.22 -8.97 -5.60
C THR A 104 -7.72 -8.88 -5.87
N VAL A 105 -7.20 -7.68 -6.14
CA VAL A 105 -5.75 -7.47 -6.36
C VAL A 105 -4.94 -7.83 -5.11
N VAL A 106 -5.33 -7.29 -3.95
CA VAL A 106 -4.66 -7.58 -2.66
C VAL A 106 -4.69 -9.07 -2.34
N ARG A 107 -5.81 -9.75 -2.62
CA ARG A 107 -5.93 -11.20 -2.43
C ARG A 107 -5.01 -11.98 -3.37
N ALA A 108 -4.88 -11.58 -4.63
CA ALA A 108 -4.00 -12.23 -5.59
C ALA A 108 -2.51 -12.07 -5.20
N GLU A 109 -2.12 -10.88 -4.73
CA GLU A 109 -0.79 -10.60 -4.19
C GLU A 109 -0.49 -11.49 -2.97
N ALA A 110 -1.42 -11.55 -2.00
CA ALA A 110 -1.27 -12.41 -0.82
C ALA A 110 -1.12 -13.89 -1.18
N GLN A 111 -1.95 -14.39 -2.12
CA GLN A 111 -1.86 -15.77 -2.59
C GLN A 111 -0.53 -16.08 -3.29
N LEU A 112 0.03 -15.12 -4.03
CA LEU A 112 1.35 -15.27 -4.67
C LEU A 112 2.46 -15.34 -3.61
N VAL A 113 2.39 -14.49 -2.58
CA VAL A 113 3.31 -14.52 -1.44
C VAL A 113 3.24 -15.87 -0.72
N ASP A 114 2.04 -16.39 -0.43
CA ASP A 114 1.86 -17.68 0.24
C ASP A 114 2.50 -18.83 -0.55
N ARG A 115 2.28 -18.88 -1.88
CA ARG A 115 2.90 -19.90 -2.75
C ARG A 115 4.42 -19.79 -2.75
N TYR A 116 4.95 -18.57 -2.79
CA TYR A 116 6.38 -18.33 -2.79
C TYR A 116 7.04 -18.73 -1.45
N LEU A 117 6.42 -18.37 -0.32
CA LEU A 117 6.86 -18.79 1.01
C LEU A 117 6.84 -20.32 1.15
N ALA A 118 5.78 -20.99 0.69
CA ALA A 118 5.71 -22.45 0.70
C ALA A 118 6.84 -23.10 -0.13
N TRP A 119 7.22 -22.48 -1.25
CA TRP A 119 8.35 -22.92 -2.07
C TRP A 119 9.70 -22.70 -1.37
N LEU A 120 9.89 -21.56 -0.68
CA LEU A 120 11.10 -21.24 0.08
C LEU A 120 11.29 -22.13 1.33
N THR A 121 10.21 -22.43 2.05
CA THR A 121 10.26 -23.29 3.24
C THR A 121 10.80 -24.68 2.90
N LYS A 122 10.41 -25.25 1.75
CA LYS A 122 10.95 -26.52 1.23
C LYS A 122 12.47 -26.46 0.95
N LYS A 123 13.03 -25.26 0.85
CA LYS A 123 14.44 -24.98 0.61
C LYS A 123 15.18 -24.48 1.85
N GLY A 124 14.54 -24.50 3.03
CA GLY A 124 15.14 -24.07 4.30
C GLY A 124 15.34 -22.56 4.45
N ARG A 125 14.69 -21.74 3.62
CA ARG A 125 14.82 -20.27 3.65
C ARG A 125 13.56 -19.64 4.25
N ALA A 126 13.73 -18.79 5.25
CA ALA A 126 12.64 -18.04 5.88
C ALA A 126 12.69 -16.56 5.45
N MET A 127 11.53 -15.93 5.36
CA MET A 127 11.38 -14.50 5.08
C MET A 127 10.41 -13.87 6.07
N SER A 128 10.52 -12.56 6.24
CA SER A 128 9.70 -11.75 7.16
C SER A 128 9.03 -10.61 6.42
N SER A 129 7.96 -10.05 6.95
CA SER A 129 7.39 -8.79 6.45
C SER A 129 8.04 -7.60 7.18
N VAL A 130 8.12 -6.43 6.53
CA VAL A 130 8.61 -5.20 7.18
C VAL A 130 7.49 -4.18 7.26
N LEU A 131 7.30 -3.63 8.46
CA LEU A 131 6.47 -2.46 8.68
C LEU A 131 7.36 -1.22 8.82
N LEU A 132 7.17 -0.27 7.91
CA LEU A 132 7.89 1.00 7.88
C LEU A 132 6.98 2.15 8.33
N PRO A 133 7.42 3.02 9.25
CA PRO A 133 6.65 4.21 9.61
C PRO A 133 6.51 5.19 8.44
N SER A 134 5.36 5.84 8.36
CA SER A 134 5.03 6.90 7.41
C SER A 134 4.19 7.98 8.09
N GLU A 135 4.26 9.22 7.60
CA GLU A 135 3.43 10.35 8.08
C GLU A 135 1.91 10.07 7.93
N SER A 136 1.56 9.10 7.10
CA SER A 136 0.18 8.69 6.82
C SER A 136 -0.21 7.34 7.42
N GLY A 137 0.65 6.74 8.25
CA GLY A 137 0.41 5.44 8.88
C GLY A 137 1.64 4.53 8.77
N THR A 138 1.43 3.28 8.37
CA THR A 138 2.51 2.30 8.22
C THR A 138 2.52 1.78 6.80
N LEU A 139 3.69 1.82 6.15
CA LEU A 139 3.93 1.19 4.87
C LEU A 139 4.31 -0.27 5.11
N ARG A 140 3.67 -1.17 4.37
CA ARG A 140 3.97 -2.59 4.41
C ARG A 140 4.85 -2.95 3.22
N VAL A 141 5.93 -3.64 3.53
CA VAL A 141 6.74 -4.38 2.57
C VAL A 141 6.29 -5.84 2.64
N ASP A 142 6.03 -6.45 1.50
CA ASP A 142 5.49 -7.81 1.45
C ASP A 142 6.48 -8.84 2.03
N LEU A 143 7.73 -8.79 1.59
CA LEU A 143 8.74 -9.77 1.95
C LEU A 143 10.12 -9.13 2.10
N PHE A 144 10.85 -9.57 3.10
CA PHE A 144 12.21 -9.16 3.40
C PHE A 144 13.03 -10.35 3.90
N ASP A 145 14.13 -10.62 3.20
CA ASP A 145 15.17 -11.54 3.64
C ASP A 145 16.28 -10.74 4.32
N ARG A 146 16.37 -10.94 5.63
CA ARG A 146 17.39 -10.30 6.47
C ARG A 146 18.80 -10.83 6.21
N ALA A 147 18.95 -12.13 5.93
CA ALA A 147 20.26 -12.75 5.71
C ALA A 147 20.91 -12.23 4.42
N GLN A 148 20.11 -11.97 3.38
CA GLN A 148 20.59 -11.43 2.11
C GLN A 148 20.41 -9.91 1.95
N ASN A 149 19.80 -9.25 2.94
CA ASN A 149 19.38 -7.85 2.87
C ASN A 149 18.60 -7.56 1.57
N LEU A 150 17.58 -8.37 1.30
CA LEU A 150 16.78 -8.33 0.08
C LEU A 150 15.34 -7.96 0.40
N LEU A 151 14.85 -6.91 -0.25
CA LEU A 151 13.48 -6.43 -0.15
C LEU A 151 12.69 -6.81 -1.40
N ILE A 152 11.53 -7.43 -1.20
CA ILE A 152 10.71 -8.01 -2.26
C ILE A 152 9.29 -7.44 -2.18
N GLU A 153 8.81 -6.91 -3.30
CA GLU A 153 7.43 -6.45 -3.47
C GLU A 153 6.68 -7.40 -4.40
N ALA A 154 5.52 -7.90 -3.99
CA ALA A 154 4.68 -8.75 -4.81
C ALA A 154 3.67 -7.91 -5.60
N LYS A 155 3.31 -8.38 -6.80
CA LYS A 155 2.23 -7.77 -7.60
C LYS A 155 1.32 -8.84 -8.17
N ALA A 156 0.04 -8.51 -8.30
CA ALA A 156 -0.98 -9.43 -8.84
C ALA A 156 -0.81 -9.78 -10.32
N GLY A 157 0.10 -9.12 -11.04
CA GLY A 157 0.33 -9.37 -12.47
C GLY A 157 1.62 -8.74 -12.97
N SER A 158 2.02 -9.14 -14.18
CA SER A 158 3.33 -8.78 -14.78
C SER A 158 3.24 -7.66 -15.81
N SER A 159 2.15 -6.88 -15.79
CA SER A 159 1.95 -5.76 -16.71
C SER A 159 2.89 -4.60 -16.39
N ARG A 160 3.11 -3.72 -17.38
CA ARG A 160 3.91 -2.49 -17.20
C ARG A 160 3.42 -1.64 -16.03
N GLU A 161 2.11 -1.59 -15.80
CA GLU A 161 1.53 -0.77 -14.73
C GLU A 161 1.87 -1.34 -13.34
N TYR A 162 1.70 -2.64 -13.14
CA TYR A 162 2.07 -3.32 -11.90
C TYR A 162 3.57 -3.17 -11.60
N ILE A 163 4.40 -3.35 -12.61
CA ILE A 163 5.87 -3.28 -12.47
C ILE A 163 6.32 -1.87 -12.11
N ARG A 164 5.80 -0.84 -12.79
CA ARG A 164 6.11 0.55 -12.44
C ARG A 164 5.63 0.92 -11.05
N TYR A 165 4.50 0.37 -10.62
CA TYR A 165 4.00 0.57 -9.28
C TYR A 165 4.92 -0.07 -8.24
N ALA A 166 5.34 -1.33 -8.46
CA ALA A 166 6.34 -1.99 -7.62
C ALA A 166 7.65 -1.21 -7.54
N ILE A 167 8.18 -0.71 -8.67
CA ILE A 167 9.40 0.11 -8.70
C ILE A 167 9.27 1.32 -7.76
N GLY A 168 8.14 2.04 -7.83
CA GLY A 168 7.89 3.20 -6.97
C GLY A 168 7.90 2.84 -5.49
N GLN A 169 7.21 1.75 -5.12
CA GLN A 169 7.17 1.25 -3.74
C GLN A 169 8.56 0.81 -3.27
N LEU A 170 9.26 -0.04 -4.04
CA LEU A 170 10.59 -0.54 -3.73
C LEU A 170 11.60 0.59 -3.49
N MET A 171 11.61 1.61 -4.34
CA MET A 171 12.52 2.75 -4.21
C MET A 171 12.21 3.61 -2.98
N ASP A 172 10.92 3.79 -2.65
CA ASP A 172 10.50 4.51 -1.44
C ASP A 172 10.80 3.72 -0.15
N TYR A 173 10.68 2.39 -0.17
CA TYR A 173 11.00 1.57 1.00
C TYR A 173 12.51 1.48 1.23
N ARG A 174 13.29 1.32 0.16
CA ARG A 174 14.76 1.19 0.21
C ARG A 174 15.47 2.31 0.95
N ARG A 175 15.01 3.56 0.81
CA ARG A 175 15.58 4.73 1.51
C ARG A 175 15.33 4.72 3.03
N ARG A 176 14.45 3.85 3.53
CA ARG A 176 14.08 3.76 4.96
C ARG A 176 14.69 2.55 5.68
N ILE A 177 15.50 1.75 4.99
CA ILE A 177 16.12 0.53 5.55
C ILE A 177 17.64 0.67 5.48
N SER A 178 18.30 0.41 6.60
CA SER A 178 19.76 0.40 6.73
C SER A 178 20.23 -0.95 7.30
N PRO A 179 21.23 -1.62 6.68
CA PRO A 179 21.95 -1.21 5.47
C PRO A 179 21.05 -1.25 4.21
N ARG A 180 21.40 -0.46 3.20
CA ARG A 180 20.56 -0.29 1.99
C ARG A 180 20.31 -1.63 1.29
N PRO A 181 19.04 -2.09 1.17
CA PRO A 181 18.75 -3.42 0.66
C PRO A 181 18.88 -3.52 -0.87
N ASN A 182 19.11 -4.75 -1.33
CA ASN A 182 18.86 -5.18 -2.70
C ASN A 182 17.35 -5.30 -2.92
N LEU A 183 16.91 -5.20 -4.18
CA LEU A 183 15.49 -5.16 -4.53
C LEU A 183 15.13 -6.33 -5.42
N ALA A 184 13.93 -6.87 -5.24
CA ALA A 184 13.28 -7.74 -6.20
C ALA A 184 11.78 -7.45 -6.32
N VAL A 185 11.21 -7.83 -7.46
CA VAL A 185 9.77 -7.92 -7.67
C VAL A 185 9.36 -9.39 -7.80
N LEU A 186 8.28 -9.77 -7.12
CA LEU A 186 7.66 -11.09 -7.21
C LEU A 186 6.42 -11.02 -8.10
N LEU A 187 6.39 -11.83 -9.16
CA LEU A 187 5.37 -11.82 -10.20
C LEU A 187 4.75 -13.21 -10.41
N PRO A 188 3.48 -13.30 -10.85
CA PRO A 188 2.84 -14.58 -11.14
C PRO A 188 3.30 -15.22 -12.45
N GLU A 189 3.94 -14.46 -13.34
CA GLU A 189 4.52 -14.98 -14.59
C GLU A 189 5.71 -14.14 -15.05
N ALA A 190 6.42 -14.60 -16.09
CA ALA A 190 7.52 -13.85 -16.67
C ALA A 190 7.02 -12.51 -17.27
N PRO A 191 7.65 -11.36 -16.94
CA PRO A 191 7.27 -10.10 -17.54
C PRO A 191 7.73 -9.99 -18.99
N ALA A 192 7.13 -9.07 -19.75
CA ALA A 192 7.56 -8.78 -21.11
C ALA A 192 9.05 -8.34 -21.15
N PRO A 193 9.81 -8.64 -22.23
CA PRO A 193 11.24 -8.33 -22.32
C PRO A 193 11.61 -6.87 -22.04
N ASP A 194 10.77 -5.91 -22.46
CA ASP A 194 10.96 -4.48 -22.17
C ASP A 194 10.91 -4.18 -20.66
N MET A 195 10.04 -4.85 -19.92
CA MET A 195 9.94 -4.71 -18.47
C MET A 195 11.08 -5.39 -17.73
N LEU A 196 11.55 -6.54 -18.24
CA LEU A 196 12.76 -7.15 -17.73
C LEU A 196 13.98 -6.24 -17.93
N ALA A 197 14.09 -5.57 -19.09
CA ALA A 197 15.16 -4.62 -19.37
C ALA A 197 15.12 -3.42 -18.40
N LEU A 198 13.94 -2.84 -18.16
CA LEU A 198 13.74 -1.75 -17.19
C LEU A 198 14.17 -2.15 -15.77
N LEU A 199 13.72 -3.32 -15.29
CA LEU A 199 14.05 -3.80 -13.95
C LEU A 199 15.56 -4.05 -13.80
N ARG A 200 16.19 -4.60 -14.85
CA ARG A 200 17.64 -4.81 -14.91
C ARG A 200 18.42 -3.49 -14.83
N GLU A 201 18.00 -2.46 -15.56
CA GLU A 201 18.62 -1.13 -15.52
C GLU A 201 18.55 -0.50 -14.13
N LEU A 202 17.46 -0.74 -13.40
CA LEU A 202 17.26 -0.26 -12.03
C LEU A 202 17.90 -1.17 -10.97
N HIS A 203 18.61 -2.22 -11.36
CA HIS A 203 19.18 -3.24 -10.48
C HIS A 203 18.13 -3.88 -9.54
N ILE A 204 16.94 -4.14 -10.08
CA ILE A 204 15.86 -4.85 -9.40
C ILE A 204 15.79 -6.27 -9.97
N SER A 205 15.94 -7.28 -9.11
CA SER A 205 15.82 -8.68 -9.51
C SER A 205 14.36 -9.03 -9.81
N VAL A 206 14.15 -9.99 -10.69
CA VAL A 206 12.80 -10.46 -11.04
C VAL A 206 12.65 -11.89 -10.57
N ILE A 207 11.62 -12.13 -9.77
CA ILE A 207 11.22 -13.46 -9.31
C ILE A 207 9.85 -13.73 -9.91
N PHE A 208 9.68 -14.86 -10.57
CA PHE A 208 8.38 -15.20 -11.17
C PHE A 208 8.06 -16.68 -11.09
N GLU A 209 6.76 -17.01 -11.07
CA GLU A 209 6.27 -18.38 -11.12
C GLU A 209 6.31 -18.91 -12.56
N ALA A 210 6.86 -20.12 -12.74
CA ALA A 210 6.91 -20.87 -14.00
C ALA A 210 6.85 -22.37 -13.69
N ASP A 211 5.95 -23.10 -14.38
CA ASP A 211 5.79 -24.55 -14.25
C ASP A 211 5.70 -25.05 -12.79
N SER A 212 4.89 -24.35 -11.98
CA SER A 212 4.70 -24.62 -10.54
C SER A 212 5.98 -24.53 -9.69
N ARG A 213 6.98 -23.76 -10.17
CA ARG A 213 8.20 -23.41 -9.44
C ARG A 213 8.43 -21.91 -9.52
N PHE A 214 9.30 -21.38 -8.67
CA PHE A 214 9.75 -20.00 -8.78
C PHE A 214 11.13 -19.93 -9.42
N MET A 215 11.24 -19.06 -10.41
CA MET A 215 12.49 -18.62 -11.01
C MET A 215 13.01 -17.46 -10.15
N ASP A 216 13.83 -17.78 -9.14
CA ASP A 216 14.42 -16.80 -8.23
C ASP A 216 15.95 -16.71 -8.43
N PRO A 217 16.47 -15.68 -9.14
CA PRO A 217 17.91 -15.49 -9.33
C PRO A 217 18.62 -15.00 -8.06
N THR A 218 17.87 -14.58 -7.03
CA THR A 218 18.42 -14.14 -5.74
C THR A 218 18.66 -15.32 -4.79
N PHE A 219 18.08 -16.49 -5.09
CA PHE A 219 18.27 -17.68 -4.28
C PHE A 219 19.72 -18.14 -4.31
N LYS A 220 20.37 -18.08 -3.14
CA LYS A 220 21.67 -18.70 -2.90
C LYS A 220 21.46 -19.80 -1.88
N PRO A 221 21.77 -21.08 -2.18
CA PRO A 221 21.71 -22.14 -1.19
C PRO A 221 22.58 -21.75 0.00
N THR A 222 22.02 -21.82 1.21
CA THR A 222 22.85 -21.86 2.41
C THR A 222 23.55 -23.21 2.39
N GLY A 223 24.89 -23.18 2.28
CA GLY A 223 25.73 -24.37 2.41
C GLY A 223 25.68 -24.98 3.79
#